data_AF-A0A3C0IEK2-F1
#
_entry.id   AF-A0A3C0IEK2-F1
#
_cell.length_a   1.000
_cell.length_b   1.000
_cell.length_c   1.000
_cell.angle_alpha   90.00
_cell.angle_beta   90.00
_cell.angle_gamma   90.00
#
_symmetry.space_group_name_H-M   'P 1'
#
loop_
_entity.id
_entity.type
_entity.pdbx_description
1 polymer ?
#
loop_
_entity_poly.entity_id
_entity_poly.type
_entity_poly.pdbx_seq_one_letter_code
_entity_poly.pdbx_strand_id
1 'polypeptide(L)'
;GGSCAIKYAENESVKPKAVFAIDPPLDFERFYNSAKRDIRLSKDRQANEENIYIIDRLEKETGGNPSTHLAEYYKISPYSFSDTVQTEIKKLSTIPLRVYTEPDINWWLKERGADFTSINATECSAMINELNKLGNEDAVLIVTQNNSYRKPDNRRHPHSWSIVDNAELIKWLLKQP
;
A
#
# COMPACT_ATOMS: atom_id res chain seq x y z
N GLY A 1 7.37 2.09 7.03
CA GLY A 1 7.54 1.37 5.74
C GLY A 1 7.09 2.25 4.60
N GLY A 2 6.72 1.67 3.45
CA GLY A 2 6.40 2.43 2.22
C GLY A 2 5.23 3.42 2.35
N SER A 3 4.17 3.07 3.09
CA SER A 3 3.04 3.98 3.38
C SER A 3 3.50 5.27 4.06
N CYS A 4 4.40 5.15 5.02
CA CYS A 4 4.97 6.29 5.75
C CYS A 4 5.83 7.16 4.83
N ALA A 5 6.63 6.57 3.94
CA ALA A 5 7.44 7.33 2.98
C ALA A 5 6.57 8.17 2.01
N ILE A 6 5.47 7.58 1.51
CA ILE A 6 4.50 8.30 0.67
C ILE A 6 3.81 9.39 1.47
N LYS A 7 3.36 9.09 2.70
CA LYS A 7 2.66 10.08 3.54
C LYS A 7 3.55 11.23 3.99
N TYR A 8 4.85 10.97 4.19
CA TYR A 8 5.87 11.99 4.42
C TYR A 8 5.97 12.92 3.21
N ALA A 9 6.10 12.36 1.99
CA ALA A 9 6.20 13.16 0.77
C ALA A 9 4.98 14.09 0.55
N GLU A 10 3.80 13.67 0.98
CA GLU A 10 2.56 14.47 0.91
C GLU A 10 2.63 15.77 1.72
N ASN A 11 3.22 15.77 2.91
CA ASN A 11 3.01 16.85 3.91
C ASN A 11 4.25 17.68 4.23
N GLU A 12 5.43 17.26 3.80
CA GLU A 12 6.67 17.91 4.23
C GLU A 12 6.93 19.22 3.51
N SER A 13 7.55 20.16 4.24
CA SER A 13 7.98 21.47 3.72
C SER A 13 9.11 21.34 2.72
N VAL A 14 10.00 20.35 2.94
CA VAL A 14 11.04 19.97 2.00
C VAL A 14 10.60 18.68 1.31
N LYS A 15 10.13 18.80 0.06
CA LYS A 15 9.69 17.64 -0.71
C LYS A 15 10.87 16.76 -1.11
N PRO A 16 10.75 15.42 -1.00
CA PRO A 16 11.75 14.53 -1.55
C PRO A 16 11.78 14.66 -3.08
N LYS A 17 12.96 14.54 -3.67
CA LYS A 17 13.14 14.55 -5.13
C LYS A 17 12.44 13.38 -5.83
N ALA A 18 12.29 12.26 -5.12
CA ALA A 18 11.56 11.09 -5.55
C ALA A 18 11.22 10.20 -4.37
N VAL A 19 10.22 9.33 -4.56
CA VAL A 19 9.76 8.37 -3.55
C VAL A 19 9.72 6.98 -4.18
N PHE A 20 10.10 5.97 -3.40
CA PHE A 20 9.77 4.59 -3.74
C PHE A 20 9.12 3.87 -2.56
N ALA A 21 8.26 2.90 -2.86
CA ALA A 21 7.62 2.07 -1.86
C ALA A 21 7.48 0.63 -2.37
N ILE A 22 7.63 -0.34 -1.47
CA ILE A 22 7.61 -1.76 -1.80
C ILE A 22 6.40 -2.39 -1.13
N ASP A 23 5.44 -2.77 -1.97
CA ASP A 23 4.15 -3.37 -1.69
C ASP A 23 3.43 -2.74 -0.46
N PRO A 24 3.31 -1.39 -0.39
CA PRO A 24 2.77 -0.71 0.78
C PRO A 24 1.25 -0.87 0.91
N PRO A 25 0.68 -0.99 2.12
CA PRO A 25 -0.74 -0.73 2.33
C PRO A 25 -1.00 0.77 2.15
N LEU A 26 -1.90 1.14 1.24
CA LEU A 26 -2.12 2.54 0.89
C LEU A 26 -3.47 3.07 1.36
N ASP A 27 -4.51 2.23 1.33
CA ASP A 27 -5.88 2.60 1.72
C ASP A 27 -6.26 1.93 3.02
N PHE A 28 -6.37 2.72 4.08
CA PHE A 28 -6.68 2.20 5.41
C PHE A 28 -8.17 1.94 5.62
N GLU A 29 -9.07 2.53 4.82
CA GLU A 29 -10.48 2.13 4.81
C GLU A 29 -10.59 0.70 4.27
N ARG A 30 -9.96 0.42 3.12
CA ARG A 30 -9.92 -0.93 2.55
C ARG A 30 -9.25 -1.91 3.52
N PHE A 31 -8.15 -1.52 4.16
CA PHE A 31 -7.47 -2.36 5.14
C PHE A 31 -8.37 -2.69 6.33
N TYR A 32 -9.06 -1.69 6.89
CA TYR A 32 -10.05 -1.91 7.95
C TYR A 32 -11.14 -2.91 7.52
N ASN A 33 -11.73 -2.71 6.33
CA ASN A 33 -12.83 -3.53 5.83
C ASN A 33 -12.40 -4.97 5.52
N SER A 34 -11.20 -5.17 4.97
CA SER A 34 -10.62 -6.51 4.74
C SER A 34 -10.32 -7.24 6.05
N ALA A 35 -9.73 -6.56 7.05
CA ALA A 35 -9.50 -7.14 8.37
C ALA A 35 -10.82 -7.56 9.06
N LYS A 36 -11.87 -6.73 8.99
CA LYS A 36 -13.21 -7.08 9.51
C LYS A 36 -13.80 -8.29 8.79
N ARG A 37 -13.65 -8.36 7.47
CA ARG A 37 -14.10 -9.50 6.66
C ARG A 37 -13.38 -10.77 7.07
N ASP A 38 -12.08 -10.73 7.25
CA ASP A 38 -11.28 -11.90 7.61
C ASP A 38 -11.64 -12.44 9.00
N ILE A 39 -11.86 -11.57 9.99
CA ILE A 39 -12.37 -11.96 11.31
C ILE A 39 -13.75 -12.62 11.19
N ARG A 40 -14.65 -12.07 10.36
CA ARG A 40 -15.96 -12.69 10.12
C ARG A 40 -15.84 -14.08 9.49
N LEU A 41 -14.88 -14.26 8.57
CA LEU A 41 -14.66 -15.53 7.87
C LEU A 41 -13.93 -16.57 8.73
N SER A 42 -13.23 -16.18 9.80
CA SER A 42 -12.57 -17.13 10.71
C SER A 42 -13.57 -17.97 11.51
N LYS A 43 -14.84 -17.54 11.63
CA LYS A 43 -15.91 -18.24 12.38
C LYS A 43 -15.41 -18.63 13.78
N ASP A 44 -15.44 -19.92 14.12
CA ASP A 44 -15.03 -20.48 15.41
C ASP A 44 -13.51 -20.68 15.55
N ARG A 45 -12.73 -20.38 14.49
CA ARG A 45 -11.26 -20.39 14.55
C ARG A 45 -10.77 -19.10 15.19
N GLN A 46 -9.65 -19.17 15.89
CA GLN A 46 -8.97 -18.00 16.43
C GLN A 46 -8.74 -16.99 15.31
N ALA A 47 -9.31 -15.80 15.47
CA ALA A 47 -9.12 -14.69 14.57
C ALA A 47 -7.63 -14.29 14.53
N ASN A 48 -7.16 -13.82 13.37
CA ASN A 48 -5.80 -13.32 13.26
C ASN A 48 -5.63 -12.09 14.18
N GLU A 49 -4.72 -12.17 15.14
CA GLU A 49 -4.43 -11.10 16.10
C GLU A 49 -3.97 -9.81 15.41
N GLU A 50 -3.32 -9.91 14.24
CA GLU A 50 -2.94 -8.75 13.43
C GLU A 50 -4.17 -8.00 12.91
N ASN A 51 -5.23 -8.71 12.53
CA ASN A 51 -6.47 -8.09 12.07
C ASN A 51 -7.21 -7.38 13.20
N ILE A 52 -7.19 -7.94 14.41
CA ILE A 52 -7.76 -7.28 15.60
C ILE A 52 -6.95 -6.03 15.91
N TYR A 53 -5.62 -6.15 15.97
CA TYR A 53 -4.72 -5.05 16.24
C TYR A 53 -4.88 -3.89 15.25
N ILE A 54 -4.96 -4.17 13.94
CA ILE A 54 -5.06 -3.11 12.93
C ILE A 54 -6.40 -2.37 13.02
N ILE A 55 -7.49 -3.07 13.30
CA ILE A 55 -8.81 -2.46 13.53
C ILE A 55 -8.75 -1.52 14.73
N ASP A 56 -8.30 -2.01 15.88
CA ASP A 56 -8.21 -1.24 17.11
C ASP A 56 -7.27 -0.04 16.95
N ARG A 57 -6.16 -0.23 16.25
CA ARG A 57 -5.20 0.83 15.96
C ARG A 57 -5.81 1.90 15.06
N LEU A 58 -6.48 1.51 13.98
CA LEU A 58 -7.12 2.46 13.07
C LEU A 58 -8.21 3.26 13.78
N GLU A 59 -9.13 2.60 14.49
CA GLU A 59 -10.18 3.30 15.24
C GLU A 59 -9.62 4.25 16.29
N LYS A 60 -8.51 3.88 16.95
CA LYS A 60 -7.83 4.77 17.89
C LYS A 60 -7.26 6.02 17.21
N GLU A 61 -6.65 5.88 16.04
CA GLU A 61 -6.02 7.01 15.33
C GLU A 61 -7.05 7.91 14.63
N THR A 62 -8.16 7.35 14.15
CA THR A 62 -9.22 8.09 13.43
C THR A 62 -10.38 8.53 14.33
N GLY A 63 -10.44 8.06 15.58
CA GLY A 63 -11.56 8.31 16.50
C GLY A 63 -12.80 7.47 16.23
N GLY A 64 -12.76 6.55 15.25
CA GLY A 64 -13.86 5.64 14.93
C GLY A 64 -13.66 4.85 13.63
N ASN A 65 -14.68 4.13 13.20
CA ASN A 65 -14.61 3.29 12.00
C ASN A 65 -14.94 4.09 10.71
N PRO A 66 -14.72 3.53 9.50
CA PRO A 66 -14.96 4.25 8.25
C PRO A 66 -16.42 4.72 8.05
N SER A 67 -17.42 4.05 8.65
CA SER A 67 -18.82 4.48 8.51
C SER A 67 -19.16 5.77 9.28
N THR A 68 -18.34 6.15 10.27
CA THR A 68 -18.56 7.34 11.09
C THR A 68 -17.46 8.39 10.96
N HIS A 69 -16.24 7.99 10.60
CA HIS A 69 -15.05 8.86 10.57
C HIS A 69 -14.28 8.77 9.24
N LEU A 70 -14.96 8.53 8.11
CA LEU A 70 -14.36 8.33 6.78
C LEU A 70 -13.31 9.39 6.40
N ALA A 71 -13.60 10.67 6.70
CA ALA A 71 -12.69 11.77 6.39
C ALA A 71 -11.33 11.64 7.11
N GLU A 72 -11.29 11.07 8.32
CA GLU A 72 -10.02 10.83 9.01
C GLU A 72 -9.23 9.69 8.35
N TYR A 73 -9.90 8.67 7.82
CA TYR A 73 -9.24 7.62 7.02
C TYR A 73 -8.59 8.19 5.78
N TYR A 74 -9.25 9.13 5.08
CA TYR A 74 -8.65 9.82 3.93
C TYR A 74 -7.39 10.58 4.33
N LYS A 75 -7.46 11.32 5.44
CA LYS A 75 -6.33 12.11 5.94
C LYS A 75 -5.13 11.28 6.36
N ILE A 76 -5.30 10.07 6.90
CA ILE A 76 -4.16 9.26 7.34
C ILE A 76 -3.66 8.28 6.28
N SER A 77 -4.52 7.91 5.31
CA SER A 77 -4.14 7.03 4.22
C SER A 77 -3.21 7.74 3.23
N PRO A 78 -2.17 7.06 2.71
CA PRO A 78 -1.43 7.52 1.54
C PRO A 78 -2.28 7.65 0.26
N TYR A 79 -3.32 6.82 0.13
CA TYR A 79 -4.27 6.86 -0.97
C TYR A 79 -5.62 6.33 -0.49
N SER A 80 -6.73 6.92 -0.94
CA SER A 80 -8.07 6.42 -0.63
C SER A 80 -8.87 6.30 -1.91
N PHE A 81 -9.22 5.06 -2.28
CA PHE A 81 -9.94 4.78 -3.53
C PHE A 81 -11.33 5.43 -3.56
N SER A 82 -11.94 5.59 -2.39
CA SER A 82 -13.24 6.21 -2.18
C SER A 82 -13.21 7.74 -2.12
N ASP A 83 -12.02 8.39 -2.08
CA ASP A 83 -11.90 9.85 -2.10
C ASP A 83 -12.07 10.40 -3.53
N THR A 84 -13.31 10.69 -3.90
CA THR A 84 -13.65 11.19 -5.25
C THR A 84 -13.20 12.62 -5.54
N VAL A 85 -12.81 13.40 -4.53
CA VAL A 85 -12.28 14.77 -4.72
C VAL A 85 -10.75 14.80 -4.78
N GLN A 86 -10.11 13.67 -4.48
CA GLN A 86 -8.68 13.41 -4.67
C GLN A 86 -7.79 14.37 -3.85
N THR A 87 -8.20 14.69 -2.62
CA THR A 87 -7.58 15.78 -1.84
C THR A 87 -6.12 15.47 -1.52
N GLU A 88 -5.85 14.28 -0.98
CA GLU A 88 -4.52 13.92 -0.50
C GLU A 88 -3.59 13.50 -1.65
N ILE A 89 -4.09 12.68 -2.58
CA ILE A 89 -3.29 12.17 -3.71
C ILE A 89 -2.78 13.30 -4.64
N LYS A 90 -3.54 14.40 -4.79
CA LYS A 90 -3.12 15.57 -5.59
C LYS A 90 -1.82 16.19 -5.10
N LYS A 91 -1.47 16.06 -3.81
CA LYS A 91 -0.22 16.58 -3.27
C LYS A 91 1.02 15.81 -3.75
N LEU A 92 0.81 14.65 -4.38
CA LEU A 92 1.85 13.78 -4.94
C LEU A 92 1.92 13.87 -6.48
N SER A 93 1.13 14.72 -7.13
CA SER A 93 0.99 14.76 -8.61
C SER A 93 2.22 15.25 -9.37
N THR A 94 3.24 15.74 -8.67
CA THR A 94 4.49 16.24 -9.28
C THR A 94 5.73 15.53 -8.76
N ILE A 95 5.57 14.53 -7.87
CA ILE A 95 6.68 13.81 -7.26
C ILE A 95 6.90 12.51 -8.04
N PRO A 96 8.10 12.28 -8.60
CA PRO A 96 8.45 10.98 -9.17
C PRO A 96 8.26 9.86 -8.13
N LEU A 97 7.44 8.87 -8.47
CA LEU A 97 7.01 7.84 -7.53
C LEU A 97 7.14 6.46 -8.17
N ARG A 98 7.83 5.54 -7.50
CA ARG A 98 7.82 4.12 -7.88
C ARG A 98 7.20 3.25 -6.80
N VAL A 99 6.16 2.52 -7.16
CA VAL A 99 5.55 1.51 -6.28
C VAL A 99 5.82 0.13 -6.86
N TYR A 100 6.40 -0.76 -6.06
CA TYR A 100 6.66 -2.14 -6.45
C TYR A 100 5.61 -3.06 -5.83
N THR A 101 5.15 -4.09 -6.53
CA THR A 101 4.29 -5.14 -5.96
C THR A 101 4.56 -6.48 -6.64
N GLU A 102 4.38 -7.57 -5.90
CA GLU A 102 4.26 -8.92 -6.46
C GLU A 102 2.89 -9.47 -6.03
N PRO A 103 1.85 -9.36 -6.87
CA PRO A 103 0.50 -9.68 -6.43
C PRO A 103 0.32 -11.16 -6.13
N ASP A 104 0.96 -12.03 -6.94
CA ASP A 104 0.88 -13.50 -6.91
C ASP A 104 -0.30 -14.08 -6.12
N ILE A 105 -1.49 -13.86 -6.67
CA ILE A 105 -2.74 -14.14 -5.98
C ILE A 105 -2.91 -15.63 -5.67
N ASN A 106 -2.38 -16.51 -6.51
CA ASN A 106 -2.47 -17.95 -6.30
C ASN A 106 -1.72 -18.38 -5.04
N TRP A 107 -0.57 -17.75 -4.75
CA TRP A 107 0.14 -17.98 -3.50
C TRP A 107 -0.65 -17.44 -2.31
N TRP A 108 -1.23 -16.23 -2.39
CA TRP A 108 -2.03 -15.66 -1.30
C TRP A 108 -3.27 -16.51 -0.98
N LEU A 109 -3.99 -16.97 -2.00
CA LEU A 109 -5.13 -17.87 -1.82
C LEU A 109 -4.71 -19.17 -1.15
N LYS A 110 -3.60 -19.77 -1.57
CA LYS A 110 -3.12 -21.05 -1.05
C LYS A 110 -2.55 -20.95 0.38
N GLU A 111 -1.68 -19.97 0.64
CA GLU A 111 -0.85 -19.90 1.84
C GLU A 111 -1.45 -19.02 2.94
N ARG A 112 -2.40 -18.15 2.59
CA ARG A 112 -3.02 -17.17 3.50
C ARG A 112 -4.54 -17.13 3.43
N GLY A 113 -5.17 -17.77 2.42
CA GLY A 113 -6.61 -17.65 2.19
C GLY A 113 -7.04 -16.22 1.84
N ALA A 114 -6.11 -15.39 1.39
CA ALA A 114 -6.34 -13.98 1.06
C ALA A 114 -6.60 -13.83 -0.44
N ASP A 115 -7.57 -12.98 -0.77
CA ASP A 115 -7.90 -12.61 -2.15
C ASP A 115 -7.45 -11.18 -2.46
N PHE A 116 -7.71 -10.70 -3.68
CA PHE A 116 -7.28 -9.36 -4.11
C PHE A 116 -7.82 -8.23 -3.24
N THR A 117 -8.94 -8.43 -2.56
CA THR A 117 -9.53 -7.41 -1.67
C THR A 117 -8.77 -7.23 -0.36
N SER A 118 -7.82 -8.12 -0.09
CA SER A 118 -7.06 -8.18 1.17
C SER A 118 -5.54 -8.00 0.95
N ILE A 119 -5.11 -7.68 -0.27
CA ILE A 119 -3.69 -7.41 -0.59
C ILE A 119 -3.50 -5.97 -1.08
N ASN A 120 -2.26 -5.51 -1.11
CA ASN A 120 -1.93 -4.11 -1.40
C ASN A 120 -1.88 -3.78 -2.91
N ALA A 121 -1.76 -4.79 -3.76
CA ALA A 121 -1.55 -4.62 -5.20
C ALA A 121 -2.68 -3.83 -5.88
N THR A 122 -3.92 -4.01 -5.44
CA THR A 122 -5.10 -3.30 -5.96
C THR A 122 -4.95 -1.80 -5.79
N GLU A 123 -4.65 -1.33 -4.58
CA GLU A 123 -4.52 0.11 -4.31
C GLU A 123 -3.21 0.69 -4.86
N CYS A 124 -2.14 -0.11 -4.91
CA CYS A 124 -0.91 0.30 -5.61
C CYS A 124 -1.22 0.60 -7.09
N SER A 125 -2.01 -0.24 -7.74
CA SER A 125 -2.41 -0.02 -9.13
C SER A 125 -3.36 1.17 -9.30
N ALA A 126 -4.32 1.33 -8.38
CA ALA A 126 -5.30 2.40 -8.43
C ALA A 126 -4.64 3.77 -8.22
N MET A 127 -3.79 3.90 -7.19
CA MET A 127 -3.04 5.13 -6.88
C MET A 127 -2.20 5.59 -8.08
N ILE A 128 -1.44 4.68 -8.70
CA ILE A 128 -0.60 5.03 -9.86
C ILE A 128 -1.45 5.44 -11.05
N ASN A 129 -2.51 4.70 -11.37
CA ASN A 129 -3.42 5.08 -12.45
C ASN A 129 -4.05 6.46 -12.22
N GLU A 130 -4.38 6.80 -10.99
CA GLU A 130 -4.98 8.08 -10.65
C GLU A 130 -3.97 9.23 -10.70
N LEU A 131 -2.74 9.02 -10.22
CA LEU A 131 -1.63 9.97 -10.38
C LEU A 131 -1.33 10.26 -11.85
N ASN A 132 -1.31 9.24 -12.69
CA ASN A 132 -1.12 9.40 -14.14
C ASN A 132 -2.24 10.24 -14.76
N LYS A 133 -3.49 10.05 -14.34
CA LYS A 133 -4.64 10.87 -14.78
C LYS A 133 -4.59 12.31 -14.26
N LEU A 134 -3.88 12.54 -13.15
CA LEU A 134 -3.58 13.88 -12.62
C LEU A 134 -2.36 14.53 -13.29
N GLY A 135 -1.72 13.86 -14.25
CA GLY A 135 -0.59 14.37 -15.03
C GLY A 135 0.79 13.99 -14.51
N ASN A 136 0.90 13.12 -13.49
CA ASN A 136 2.18 12.62 -13.01
C ASN A 136 2.68 11.45 -13.86
N GLU A 137 3.32 11.71 -15.00
CA GLU A 137 3.86 10.65 -15.87
C GLU A 137 5.06 9.90 -15.25
N ASP A 138 5.65 10.46 -14.18
CA ASP A 138 6.76 9.86 -13.42
C ASP A 138 6.28 8.93 -12.28
N ALA A 139 4.96 8.75 -12.11
CA ALA A 139 4.38 7.76 -11.21
C ALA A 139 4.27 6.40 -11.90
N VAL A 140 5.03 5.41 -11.41
CA VAL A 140 5.15 4.10 -12.05
C VAL A 140 4.86 2.96 -11.07
N LEU A 141 4.01 2.03 -11.50
CA LEU A 141 3.82 0.73 -10.86
C LEU A 141 4.78 -0.28 -11.51
N ILE A 142 5.58 -0.95 -10.70
CA ILE A 142 6.45 -2.03 -11.13
C ILE A 142 5.90 -3.34 -10.55
N VAL A 143 5.25 -4.11 -11.42
CA VAL A 143 4.76 -5.45 -11.07
C VAL A 143 5.86 -6.46 -11.33
N THR A 144 6.20 -7.21 -10.30
CA THR A 144 7.25 -8.22 -10.32
C THR A 144 6.63 -9.62 -10.36
N GLN A 145 7.43 -10.62 -10.73
CA GLN A 145 7.01 -12.01 -10.78
C GLN A 145 8.19 -12.90 -10.39
N ASN A 146 7.96 -13.87 -9.52
CA ASN A 146 8.95 -14.88 -9.11
C ASN A 146 10.22 -14.30 -8.48
N ASN A 147 10.18 -13.09 -7.92
CA ASN A 147 11.33 -12.44 -7.27
C ASN A 147 11.26 -12.47 -5.74
N SER A 148 10.16 -12.95 -5.17
CA SER A 148 9.83 -12.82 -3.76
C SER A 148 10.42 -13.89 -2.83
N TYR A 149 11.75 -14.05 -2.81
CA TYR A 149 12.44 -14.97 -1.89
C TYR A 149 13.14 -14.22 -0.77
N ARG A 150 12.65 -14.41 0.47
CA ARG A 150 13.27 -13.85 1.67
C ARG A 150 14.59 -14.56 1.97
N LYS A 151 15.61 -13.80 2.36
CA LYS A 151 16.90 -14.31 2.84
C LYS A 151 16.90 -14.39 4.37
N PRO A 152 17.68 -15.31 4.98
CA PRO A 152 18.63 -16.24 4.35
C PRO A 152 18.03 -17.57 3.87
N ASP A 153 16.84 -17.93 4.32
CA ASP A 153 16.24 -19.27 4.15
C ASP A 153 15.57 -19.52 2.80
N ASN A 154 15.59 -18.53 1.91
CA ASN A 154 15.01 -18.58 0.57
C ASN A 154 13.51 -18.94 0.58
N ARG A 155 12.79 -18.54 1.64
CA ARG A 155 11.34 -18.75 1.74
C ARG A 155 10.60 -17.77 0.83
N ARG A 156 9.69 -18.30 0.03
CA ARG A 156 8.86 -17.52 -0.89
C ARG A 156 7.79 -16.73 -0.12
N HIS A 157 7.68 -15.44 -0.39
CA HIS A 157 6.67 -14.55 0.18
C HIS A 157 6.49 -13.28 -0.68
N PRO A 158 5.43 -13.17 -1.50
CA PRO A 158 5.22 -12.08 -2.47
C PRO A 158 5.38 -10.66 -1.89
N HIS A 159 4.97 -10.44 -0.64
CA HIS A 159 5.35 -9.26 0.15
C HIS A 159 6.79 -9.38 0.70
N SER A 160 7.80 -9.18 -0.13
CA SER A 160 9.23 -9.23 0.25
C SER A 160 10.01 -8.07 -0.36
N TRP A 161 11.00 -7.54 0.36
CA TRP A 161 11.94 -6.54 -0.15
C TRP A 161 12.73 -7.04 -1.36
N SER A 162 12.90 -8.36 -1.48
CA SER A 162 13.63 -9.00 -2.59
C SER A 162 12.99 -8.84 -3.96
N ILE A 163 11.74 -8.35 -4.04
CA ILE A 163 11.07 -8.15 -5.32
C ILE A 163 11.71 -7.03 -6.14
N VAL A 164 12.48 -6.15 -5.50
CA VAL A 164 13.11 -4.99 -6.13
C VAL A 164 14.52 -5.31 -6.64
N ASP A 165 14.80 -4.90 -7.87
CA ASP A 165 16.16 -4.78 -8.38
C ASP A 165 16.82 -3.54 -7.74
N ASN A 166 17.65 -3.76 -6.72
CA ASN A 166 18.32 -2.69 -6.00
C ASN A 166 19.25 -1.86 -6.90
N ALA A 167 19.90 -2.47 -7.89
CA ALA A 167 20.84 -1.78 -8.76
C ALA A 167 20.09 -0.85 -9.73
N GLU A 168 18.95 -1.30 -10.25
CA GLU A 168 18.07 -0.47 -11.08
C GLU A 168 17.44 0.66 -10.26
N LEU A 169 16.91 0.37 -9.06
CA LEU A 169 16.31 1.38 -8.19
C LEU A 169 17.32 2.50 -7.84
N ILE A 170 18.55 2.15 -7.45
CA ILE A 170 19.58 3.14 -7.13
C ILE A 170 19.91 4.01 -8.35
N LYS A 171 20.03 3.40 -9.54
CA LYS A 171 20.26 4.15 -10.79
C LYS A 171 19.11 5.10 -11.10
N TRP A 172 17.87 4.72 -10.82
CA TRP A 172 16.73 5.61 -10.98
C TRP A 172 16.77 6.76 -9.99
N LEU A 173 17.00 6.48 -8.70
CA LEU A 173 17.09 7.52 -7.66
C LEU A 173 18.18 8.56 -7.96
N LEU A 174 19.34 8.13 -8.46
CA LEU A 174 20.45 9.04 -8.82
C LEU A 174 20.18 9.92 -10.04
N LYS A 175 19.14 9.63 -10.84
CA LYS A 175 18.75 10.42 -12.01
C LYS A 175 17.66 11.46 -11.71
N GLN A 176 17.13 11.48 -10.49
CA GLN A 176 16.03 12.37 -10.12
C GLN A 176 16.56 13.82 -9.98
N PRO A 177 15.80 14.81 -10.46
CA PRO A 177 16.24 16.20 -10.56
C PRO A 177 16.60 16.82 -9.20
#